data_AF-A0A7R9LN69-F1
#
_entry.id   AF-A0A7R9LN69-F1
#
_cell.length_a   1.000
_cell.length_b   1.000
_cell.length_c   1.000
_cell.angle_alpha   90.00
_cell.angle_beta   90.00
_cell.angle_gamma   90.00
#
_symmetry.space_group_name_H-M   'P 1'
#
loop_
_entity.id
_entity.type
_entity.pdbx_description
1 polymer ?
#
loop_
_entity_poly.entity_id
_entity_poly.type
_entity_poly.pdbx_seq_one_letter_code
_entity_poly.pdbx_strand_id
1 'polypeptide(L)'
;MKAAKCGNAARPGLRKCYNKFIERELSIANVTNTRRMIPMLCCEFNKLRECFKAEAEEVKICTRRTIDFVERYALEMFGEILNIMCYEYQDSSDRCDKVTREIPQLDFDGVKKPRSFIPPMLDILKLIGDDF
;
A
#
# COMPACT_ATOMS: atom_id res chain seq x y z
N MET A 1 15.44 11.33 16.91
CA MET A 1 14.30 11.75 17.77
C MET A 1 13.19 12.53 17.05
N LYS A 2 13.46 13.53 16.18
CA LYS A 2 12.39 14.33 15.52
C LYS A 2 11.48 13.51 14.57
N ALA A 3 12.06 12.61 13.76
CA ALA A 3 11.28 11.72 12.89
C ALA A 3 10.37 10.78 13.68
N ALA A 4 10.87 10.18 14.77
CA ALA A 4 10.06 9.34 15.65
C ALA A 4 8.88 10.10 16.28
N LYS A 5 9.06 11.37 16.67
CA LYS A 5 7.96 12.21 17.18
C LYS A 5 6.90 12.45 16.10
N CYS A 6 7.32 12.81 14.89
CA CYS A 6 6.42 12.98 13.74
C CYS A 6 5.65 11.68 13.46
N GLY A 7 6.34 10.55 13.30
CA GLY A 7 5.71 9.25 13.03
C GLY A 7 4.75 8.80 14.15
N ASN A 8 5.08 9.06 15.41
CA ASN A 8 4.17 8.77 16.53
C ASN A 8 2.91 9.64 16.52
N ALA A 9 3.03 10.92 16.15
CA ALA A 9 1.89 11.83 16.05
C ALA A 9 1.02 11.52 14.82
N ALA A 10 1.63 11.17 13.69
CA ALA A 10 0.93 10.74 12.47
C ALA A 10 0.36 9.32 12.57
N ARG A 11 0.75 8.54 13.59
CA ARG A 11 0.43 7.10 13.72
C ARG A 11 -1.06 6.75 13.51
N PRO A 12 -2.06 7.50 14.02
CA PRO A 12 -3.46 7.18 13.76
C PRO A 12 -3.80 7.22 12.26
N GLY A 13 -3.34 8.25 11.55
CA GLY A 13 -3.51 8.42 10.11
C GLY A 13 -2.75 7.37 9.31
N LEU A 14 -1.48 7.14 9.64
CA LEU A 14 -0.67 6.09 9.02
C LEU A 14 -1.31 4.70 9.19
N ARG A 15 -1.88 4.41 10.36
CA ARG A 15 -2.59 3.14 10.62
C ARG A 15 -3.85 3.01 9.76
N LYS A 16 -4.60 4.10 9.56
CA LYS A 16 -5.77 4.12 8.67
C LYS A 16 -5.37 3.80 7.23
N CYS A 17 -4.33 4.47 6.71
CA CYS A 17 -3.79 4.19 5.38
C CYS A 17 -3.33 2.73 5.23
N TYR A 18 -2.62 2.21 6.24
CA TYR A 18 -2.13 0.84 6.24
C TYR A 18 -3.25 -0.22 6.26
N ASN A 19 -4.27 -0.02 7.10
CA ASN A 19 -5.44 -0.91 7.13
C ASN A 19 -6.16 -0.93 5.77
N LYS A 20 -6.33 0.25 5.16
CA LYS A 20 -6.93 0.36 3.82
C LYS A 20 -6.11 -0.40 2.78
N PHE A 21 -4.78 -0.33 2.83
CA PHE A 21 -3.93 -1.10 1.93
C PHE A 21 -4.14 -2.62 2.10
N ILE A 22 -4.17 -3.13 3.33
CA ILE A 22 -4.43 -4.55 3.60
C ILE A 22 -5.80 -4.99 3.05
N GLU A 23 -6.84 -4.17 3.23
CA GLU A 23 -8.17 -4.45 2.65
C GLU A 23 -8.12 -4.57 1.12
N ARG A 24 -7.31 -3.72 0.48
CA ARG A 24 -7.12 -3.75 -0.97
C ARG A 24 -6.33 -4.96 -1.42
N GLU A 25 -5.30 -5.39 -0.70
CA GLU A 25 -4.61 -6.65 -0.99
C GLU A 25 -5.56 -7.85 -0.88
N LEU A 26 -6.36 -7.92 0.19
CA LEU A 26 -7.38 -8.97 0.34
C LEU A 26 -8.39 -8.95 -0.81
N SER A 27 -8.75 -7.77 -1.30
CA SER A 27 -9.65 -7.63 -2.46
C SER A 27 -8.97 -8.08 -3.76
N ILE A 28 -7.68 -7.78 -3.95
CA ILE A 28 -6.89 -8.21 -5.11
C ILE A 28 -6.75 -9.73 -5.15
N ALA A 29 -6.60 -10.39 -4.00
CA ALA A 29 -6.56 -11.85 -3.91
C ALA A 29 -7.86 -12.53 -4.41
N ASN A 30 -8.95 -11.77 -4.58
CA ASN A 30 -10.22 -12.26 -5.13
C ASN A 30 -10.41 -11.93 -6.63
N VAL A 31 -9.41 -11.34 -7.29
CA VAL A 31 -9.44 -11.06 -8.73
C VAL A 31 -9.21 -12.35 -9.50
N THR A 32 -10.01 -12.57 -10.55
CA THR A 32 -9.90 -13.79 -11.37
C THR A 32 -8.74 -13.74 -12.37
N ASN A 33 -8.34 -12.55 -12.80
CA ASN A 33 -7.23 -12.36 -13.74
C ASN A 33 -5.93 -12.07 -12.99
N THR A 34 -5.16 -13.11 -12.69
CA THR A 34 -3.88 -13.05 -11.97
C THR A 34 -2.85 -12.12 -12.63
N ARG A 35 -2.84 -12.02 -13.96
CA ARG A 35 -1.95 -11.11 -14.72
C ARG A 35 -2.18 -9.64 -14.38
N ARG A 36 -3.35 -9.29 -13.83
CA ARG A 36 -3.67 -7.93 -13.37
C ARG A 36 -3.30 -7.68 -11.91
N MET A 37 -3.03 -8.71 -11.12
CA MET A 37 -2.78 -8.58 -9.68
C MET A 37 -1.51 -7.78 -9.37
N ILE A 38 -0.40 -8.00 -10.10
CA ILE A 38 0.83 -7.20 -9.92
C ILE A 38 0.57 -5.71 -10.21
N PRO A 39 0.04 -5.32 -11.39
CA PRO A 39 -0.34 -3.93 -11.65
C PRO A 39 -1.25 -3.33 -10.56
N MET A 40 -2.24 -4.08 -10.09
CA MET A 40 -3.16 -3.66 -9.04
C MET A 40 -2.43 -3.39 -7.71
N LEU A 41 -1.58 -4.32 -7.28
CA LEU A 41 -0.81 -4.23 -6.05
C LEU A 41 0.13 -3.02 -6.09
N CYS A 42 0.79 -2.80 -7.22
CA CYS A 42 1.67 -1.66 -7.44
C CYS A 42 0.95 -0.31 -7.37
N CYS A 43 -0.24 -0.22 -7.97
CA CYS A 43 -1.04 1.01 -7.89
C CYS A 43 -1.55 1.29 -6.47
N GLU A 44 -2.02 0.25 -5.75
CA GLU A 44 -2.46 0.42 -4.35
C GLU A 44 -1.29 0.74 -3.41
N PHE A 45 -0.07 0.27 -3.73
CA PHE A 45 1.14 0.63 -3.01
C PHE A 45 1.49 2.12 -3.18
N ASN A 46 1.41 2.66 -4.40
CA ASN A 46 1.60 4.10 -4.61
C ASN A 46 0.57 4.94 -3.85
N LYS A 47 -0.71 4.52 -3.85
CA LYS A 47 -1.75 5.16 -3.03
C LYS A 47 -1.44 5.13 -1.54
N LEU A 48 -0.86 4.04 -1.04
CA LEU A 48 -0.43 3.95 0.35
C LEU A 48 0.64 4.99 0.68
N ARG A 49 1.65 5.15 -0.20
CA ARG A 49 2.71 6.15 -0.02
C ARG A 49 2.16 7.58 0.00
N GLU A 50 1.30 7.91 -0.95
CA GLU A 50 0.64 9.22 -1.00
C GLU A 50 -0.21 9.47 0.24
N CYS A 51 -0.94 8.46 0.71
CA CYS A 51 -1.73 8.53 1.94
C CYS A 51 -0.84 8.79 3.17
N PHE A 52 0.30 8.10 3.29
CA PHE A 52 1.24 8.32 4.40
C PHE A 52 1.81 9.73 4.40
N LYS A 53 2.16 10.25 3.21
CA LYS A 53 2.65 11.61 3.06
C LYS A 53 1.59 12.62 3.47
N ALA A 54 0.37 12.49 2.98
CA ALA A 54 -0.75 13.38 3.33
C ALA A 54 -1.04 13.38 4.84
N GLU A 55 -1.15 12.21 5.47
CA GLU A 55 -1.39 12.12 6.93
C GLU A 55 -0.22 12.68 7.76
N ALA A 56 1.02 12.64 7.25
CA ALA A 56 2.16 13.26 7.90
C ALA A 56 2.21 14.79 7.69
N GLU A 57 1.70 15.30 6.57
CA GLU A 57 1.59 16.74 6.27
C GLU A 57 0.58 17.45 7.19
N GLU A 58 -0.49 16.76 7.60
CA GLU A 58 -1.50 17.27 8.54
C GLU A 58 -0.96 17.45 9.97
N VAL A 59 0.18 16.86 10.29
CA VAL A 59 0.77 16.91 11.63
C VAL A 59 1.72 18.09 11.76
N LYS A 60 1.32 19.11 12.53
CA LYS A 60 2.09 20.37 12.72
C LYS A 60 3.56 20.19 13.13
N ILE A 61 3.90 19.13 13.87
CA ILE A 61 5.28 18.89 14.32
C ILE A 61 6.17 18.25 13.25
N CYS A 62 5.57 17.80 12.14
CA CYS A 62 6.28 17.20 11.03
C CYS A 62 6.83 18.31 10.12
N THR A 63 8.15 18.27 9.95
CA THR A 63 8.86 19.06 8.93
C THR A 63 8.89 18.29 7.61
N ARG A 64 9.14 18.98 6.49
CA ARG A 64 9.35 18.32 5.18
C ARG A 64 10.35 17.16 5.25
N ARG A 65 11.49 17.36 5.94
CA ARG A 65 12.51 16.31 6.13
C ARG A 65 11.99 15.08 6.89
N THR A 66 11.11 15.27 7.87
CA THR A 66 10.54 14.14 8.63
C THR A 66 9.40 13.46 7.87
N ILE A 67 8.67 14.19 7.03
CA ILE A 67 7.65 13.64 6.12
C ILE A 67 8.34 12.77 5.07
N ASP A 68 9.39 13.27 4.43
CA ASP A 68 10.19 12.50 3.47
C ASP A 68 10.80 11.24 4.12
N PHE A 69 11.15 11.30 5.40
CA PHE A 69 11.64 10.14 6.14
C PHE A 69 10.52 9.10 6.38
N VAL A 70 9.31 9.54 6.74
CA VAL A 70 8.16 8.64 6.92
C VAL A 70 7.78 7.97 5.60
N GLU A 71 7.82 8.72 4.50
CA GLU A 71 7.57 8.20 3.15
C GLU A 71 8.64 7.17 2.74
N ARG A 72 9.93 7.47 2.96
CA ARG A 72 11.02 6.52 2.68
C ARG A 72 10.97 5.28 3.56
N TYR A 73 10.63 5.42 4.84
CA TYR A 73 10.47 4.29 5.72
C TYR A 73 9.33 3.37 5.25
N ALA A 74 8.25 3.95 4.72
CA ALA A 74 7.21 3.16 4.04
C ALA A 74 7.83 2.37 2.89
N LEU A 75 8.48 3.04 1.94
CA LEU A 75 9.17 2.41 0.80
C LEU A 75 10.10 1.26 1.22
N GLU A 76 10.89 1.46 2.27
CA GLU A 76 11.84 0.46 2.78
C GLU A 76 11.14 -0.74 3.43
N MET A 77 10.01 -0.56 4.12
CA MET A 77 9.24 -1.68 4.70
C MET A 77 8.65 -2.61 3.63
N PHE A 78 8.29 -2.07 2.47
CA PHE A 78 7.70 -2.82 1.36
C PHE A 78 8.76 -3.50 0.48
N GLY A 79 10.03 -3.12 0.65
CA GLY A 79 11.19 -3.85 0.18
C GLY A 79 11.48 -3.69 -1.31
N GLU A 80 12.70 -4.08 -1.68
CA GLU A 80 13.20 -4.07 -3.07
C GLU A 80 12.31 -4.90 -4.01
N ILE A 81 11.61 -5.91 -3.50
CA ILE A 81 10.71 -6.79 -4.26
C ILE A 81 9.58 -6.00 -4.92
N LEU A 82 8.89 -5.13 -4.18
CA LEU A 82 7.84 -4.29 -4.75
C LEU A 82 8.44 -3.22 -5.68
N ASN A 83 9.61 -2.68 -5.35
CA ASN A 83 10.29 -1.74 -6.26
C ASN A 83 10.66 -2.37 -7.61
N ILE A 84 11.11 -3.63 -7.63
CA ILE A 84 11.44 -4.37 -8.84
C ILE A 84 10.17 -4.71 -9.63
N MET A 85 9.14 -5.28 -8.98
CA MET A 85 7.89 -5.66 -9.65
C MET A 85 7.09 -4.45 -10.14
N CYS A 86 7.18 -3.34 -9.42
CA CYS A 86 6.40 -2.14 -9.69
C CYS A 86 7.15 -1.08 -10.48
N TYR A 87 8.39 -1.33 -10.94
CA TYR A 87 9.19 -0.36 -11.69
C TYR A 87 8.42 0.24 -12.88
N GLU A 88 7.68 -0.58 -13.63
CA GLU A 88 6.86 -0.14 -14.77
C GLU A 88 5.54 0.58 -14.38
N TYR A 89 5.22 0.59 -13.08
CA TYR A 89 3.97 1.11 -12.49
C TYR A 89 4.24 2.20 -11.43
N GLN A 90 5.46 2.76 -11.39
CA GLN A 90 5.87 3.75 -10.38
C GLN A 90 5.18 5.10 -10.51
N ASP A 91 4.74 5.47 -11.71
CA ASP A 91 4.01 6.72 -11.94
C ASP A 91 2.51 6.48 -11.86
N SER A 92 1.83 7.34 -11.11
CA SER A 92 0.37 7.53 -11.01
C SER A 92 -0.23 8.02 -12.33
N SER A 93 0.11 7.33 -13.42
CA SER A 93 -0.43 7.52 -14.76
C SER A 93 -1.85 6.99 -14.84
N ASP A 94 -2.59 7.41 -15.86
CA ASP A 94 -3.94 6.93 -16.24
C ASP A 94 -4.09 5.39 -16.25
N ARG A 95 -2.97 4.64 -16.27
CA ARG A 95 -2.92 3.19 -16.15
C ARG A 95 -3.45 2.70 -14.78
N CYS A 96 -3.16 3.39 -13.68
CA CYS A 96 -3.60 2.96 -12.34
C CYS A 96 -5.09 3.19 -12.10
N ASP A 97 -5.66 4.25 -12.66
CA ASP A 97 -7.09 4.55 -12.49
C ASP A 97 -8.00 3.53 -13.18
N LYS A 98 -7.56 2.97 -14.32
CA LYS A 98 -8.30 1.91 -15.00
C LYS A 98 -8.19 0.59 -14.24
N VAL A 99 -6.99 0.23 -13.82
CA VAL A 99 -6.69 -1.07 -13.18
C VAL A 99 -7.34 -1.18 -11.80
N THR A 100 -7.40 -0.08 -11.03
CA THR A 100 -7.93 -0.15 -9.65
C THR A 100 -9.46 -0.19 -9.55
N ARG A 101 -10.18 0.13 -10.64
CA ARG A 101 -11.65 -0.03 -10.75
C ARG A 101 -12.09 -1.48 -10.85
N GLU A 102 -11.20 -2.35 -11.34
CA GLU A 102 -11.46 -3.78 -11.47
C GLU A 102 -11.25 -4.55 -10.16
N ILE A 103 -10.68 -3.92 -9.13
CA ILE A 103 -10.50 -4.53 -7.81
C ILE A 103 -11.87 -4.57 -7.11
N PRO A 104 -12.36 -5.76 -6.73
CA PRO A 104 -13.62 -5.90 -6.02
C PRO A 104 -13.71 -5.00 -4.79
N GLN A 105 -14.89 -4.45 -4.53
CA GLN A 105 -15.19 -3.80 -3.25
C GLN A 105 -15.76 -4.86 -2.32
N LEU A 106 -14.93 -5.36 -1.41
CA LEU A 106 -15.36 -6.28 -0.37
C LEU A 106 -15.74 -5.49 0.88
N ASP A 107 -16.75 -5.99 1.59
CA ASP A 107 -17.10 -5.48 2.92
C ASP A 107 -16.17 -6.10 3.96
N PHE A 108 -15.49 -5.24 4.72
CA PHE A 108 -14.57 -5.65 5.79
C PHE A 108 -15.07 -5.23 7.17
N ASP A 109 -16.35 -4.85 7.30
CA ASP A 109 -16.96 -4.53 8.58
C ASP A 109 -17.02 -5.80 9.46
N GLY A 110 -16.47 -5.68 10.68
CA GLY A 110 -16.36 -6.81 11.62
C GLY A 110 -15.32 -7.87 11.26
N VAL A 111 -14.63 -7.78 10.12
CA VAL A 111 -13.60 -8.76 9.71
C VAL A 111 -12.28 -8.48 10.43
N LYS A 112 -11.70 -9.51 11.06
CA LYS A 112 -10.38 -9.43 11.68
C LYS A 112 -9.30 -9.36 10.60
N LYS A 113 -8.75 -8.16 10.41
CA LYS A 113 -7.69 -7.91 9.43
C LYS A 113 -6.34 -8.49 9.90
N PRO A 114 -5.50 -9.00 8.97
CA PRO A 114 -4.12 -9.34 9.25
C PRO A 114 -3.38 -8.18 9.94
N ARG A 115 -2.41 -8.50 10.80
CA ARG A 115 -1.55 -7.48 11.43
C ARG A 115 -0.44 -6.97 10.49
N SER A 116 -0.22 -7.67 9.39
CA SER A 116 0.82 -7.42 8.39
C SER A 116 0.24 -7.57 7.00
N PHE A 117 0.78 -6.83 6.04
CA PHE A 117 0.51 -6.96 4.60
C PHE A 117 1.17 -8.20 3.98
N ILE A 118 2.18 -8.79 4.65
CA ILE A 118 2.95 -9.91 4.09
C ILE A 118 2.07 -11.14 3.78
N PRO A 119 1.19 -11.63 4.69
CA PRO A 119 0.34 -12.78 4.39
C PRO A 119 -0.52 -12.62 3.12
N PRO A 120 -1.35 -11.55 2.96
CA PRO A 120 -2.13 -11.41 1.74
C PRO A 120 -1.26 -11.20 0.49
N MET A 121 -0.11 -10.53 0.60
CA MET A 121 0.85 -10.43 -0.51
C MET A 121 1.37 -11.81 -0.94
N LEU A 122 1.71 -12.70 0.00
CA LEU A 122 2.15 -14.05 -0.33
C LEU A 122 1.07 -14.88 -1.01
N ASP A 123 -0.20 -14.71 -0.62
CA ASP A 123 -1.31 -15.39 -1.26
C ASP A 123 -1.50 -14.91 -2.72
N ILE A 124 -1.38 -13.59 -2.96
CA ILE A 124 -1.36 -13.03 -4.32
C ILE A 124 -0.20 -13.62 -5.15
N LEU A 125 1.01 -13.67 -4.58
CA LEU A 125 2.19 -14.19 -5.29
C LEU A 125 2.07 -15.69 -5.63
N LYS A 126 1.43 -16.49 -4.76
CA LYS A 126 1.13 -17.91 -5.06
C LYS A 126 0.16 -18.03 -6.23
N LEU A 127 -0.94 -17.27 -6.21
CA LEU A 127 -1.93 -17.28 -7.29
C LEU A 127 -1.30 -16.90 -8.64
N ILE A 128 -0.37 -15.95 -8.65
CA ILE A 128 0.39 -15.59 -9.86
C ILE A 128 1.29 -16.74 -10.29
N GLY A 129 1.98 -17.39 -9.35
CA GLY A 129 2.92 -18.49 -9.63
C GLY A 129 2.25 -19.76 -10.14
N ASP A 130 1.01 -20.04 -9.72
CA ASP A 130 0.23 -21.21 -10.16
C ASP A 130 -0.28 -21.09 -11.61
N ASP A 131 -0.25 -19.88 -12.20
CA ASP A 131 -0.70 -19.57 -13.57
C ASP A 131 0.42 -19.62 -14.63
N PHE A 132 1.65 -19.99 -14.24
CA PHE A 132 2.80 -20.22 -15.12
C PHE A 132 3.15 -21.71 -15.23
#